data_AF-A0A939CAX2-F1
#
_entry.id   AF-A0A939CAX2-F1
#
_cell.length_a   1.000
_cell.length_b   1.000
_cell.length_c   1.000
_cell.angle_alpha   90.00
_cell.angle_beta   90.00
_cell.angle_gamma   90.00
#
_symmetry.space_group_name_H-M   'P 1'
#
loop_
_entity.id
_entity.type
_entity.pdbx_description
1 polymer ?
#
loop_
_entity_poly.entity_id
_entity_poly.type
_entity_poly.pdbx_seq_one_letter_code
_entity_poly.pdbx_strand_id
1 'polypeptide(L)' 'MTIDSTIFFTWEGKKYQGIIEREYENSVLVQVTDPSAEMLDKFTNRMIVSKKICQPVTE' A
#
# COMPACT_ATOMS: atom_id res chain seq x y z
N MET A 1 11.91 0.97 -3.23
CA MET A 1 10.85 1.94 -3.60
C MET A 1 11.13 3.21 -2.80
N THR A 2 10.67 4.36 -3.30
CA THR A 2 10.90 5.63 -2.60
C THR A 2 9.87 5.77 -1.48
N ILE A 3 10.31 6.16 -0.30
CA ILE A 3 9.39 6.56 0.79
C ILE A 3 8.65 7.81 0.30
N ASP A 4 7.36 7.95 0.64
CA ASP A 4 6.44 8.97 0.12
C ASP A 4 6.04 8.79 -1.35
N SER A 5 6.41 7.68 -2.01
CA SER A 5 5.81 7.33 -3.30
C SER A 5 4.43 6.71 -3.13
N THR A 6 3.50 7.19 -3.95
CA THR A 6 2.25 6.49 -4.22
C THR A 6 2.56 5.17 -4.93
N ILE A 7 1.92 4.08 -4.51
CA ILE A 7 1.94 2.78 -5.15
C ILE A 7 0.53 2.24 -5.27
N PHE A 8 0.33 1.35 -6.24
CA PHE A 8 -0.88 0.57 -6.36
C PHE A 8 -0.61 -0.87 -5.90
N PHE A 9 -1.54 -1.42 -5.14
CA PHE A 9 -1.50 -2.81 -4.72
C PHE A 9 -2.87 -3.44 -4.85
N THR A 10 -2.90 -4.73 -5.14
CA THR A 10 -4.15 -5.50 -5.21
C THR A 10 -4.36 -6.21 -3.88
N TRP A 11 -5.47 -5.93 -3.21
CA TRP A 11 -5.87 -6.60 -1.97
C TRP A 11 -7.30 -7.12 -2.12
N GLU A 12 -7.53 -8.39 -1.77
CA GLU A 12 -8.83 -9.07 -1.95
C GLU A 12 -9.46 -8.88 -3.35
N GLY A 13 -8.62 -8.86 -4.39
CA GLY A 13 -9.07 -8.68 -5.79
C GLY A 13 -9.44 -7.25 -6.18
N LYS A 14 -9.37 -6.29 -5.24
CA LYS A 14 -9.54 -4.85 -5.50
C LYS A 14 -8.18 -4.17 -5.58
N LYS A 15 -8.04 -3.22 -6.50
CA LYS A 15 -6.86 -2.36 -6.56
C LYS A 15 -7.05 -1.20 -5.60
N TYR A 16 -6.06 -1.00 -4.75
CA TYR A 16 -6.00 0.11 -3.82
C TYR A 16 -4.76 0.95 -4.09
N GLN A 17 -4.88 2.22 -3.74
CA GLN A 17 -3.80 3.18 -3.82
C GLN A 17 -3.34 3.51 -2.42
N GLY A 18 -2.03 3.44 -2.19
CA GLY A 18 -1.43 3.83 -0.93
C GLY A 18 -0.09 4.51 -1.13
N ILE A 19 0.34 5.27 -0.14
CA ILE A 19 1.61 5.99 -0.10
C ILE A 19 2.56 5.21 0.80
N ILE A 20 3.80 5.00 0.38
CA ILE A 20 4.79 4.30 1.20
C ILE A 20 5.17 5.19 2.39
N GLU A 21 4.64 4.86 3.57
CA GLU A 21 4.99 5.51 4.84
C GLU A 21 6.35 4.98 5.35
N ARG A 22 6.66 3.71 5.09
CA ARG A 22 7.92 3.10 5.52
C ARG A 22 8.36 1.98 4.58
N GLU A 23 9.65 1.87 4.31
CA GLU A 23 10.21 0.73 3.58
C GLU A 23 10.95 -0.22 4.55
N TYR A 24 10.69 -1.52 4.41
CA TYR A 24 11.42 -2.61 5.08
C TYR A 24 12.26 -3.38 4.06
N GLU A 25 13.06 -4.34 4.51
CA GLU A 25 13.92 -5.16 3.65
C GLU A 25 13.14 -5.88 2.53
N ASN A 26 12.02 -6.53 2.87
CA ASN A 26 11.20 -7.31 1.92
C ASN A 26 9.77 -6.78 1.73
N SER A 27 9.38 -5.76 2.50
CA SER A 27 8.02 -5.23 2.54
C SER A 27 8.05 -3.71 2.60
N VAL A 28 6.90 -3.08 2.39
CA VAL A 28 6.68 -1.65 2.54
C VAL A 28 5.42 -1.45 3.37
N LEU A 29 5.49 -0.58 4.38
CA LEU A 29 4.32 0.00 5.01
C LEU A 29 3.75 1.04 4.06
N VAL A 30 2.55 0.79 3.57
CA VAL A 30 1.80 1.70 2.72
C VAL A 30 0.58 2.17 3.46
N GLN A 31 0.44 3.48 3.57
CA GLN A 31 -0.74 4.13 4.07
C GLN A 31 -1.72 4.29 2.92
N VAL A 32 -2.87 3.63 3.02
CA VAL A 32 -3.88 3.66 1.96
C VAL A 32 -4.52 5.05 1.95
N THR A 33 -4.59 5.69 0.79
CA THR A 33 -5.25 7.01 0.69
C THR A 33 -6.76 6.88 0.55
N ASP A 34 -7.21 5.79 -0.07
CA ASP A 34 -8.64 5.47 -0.27
C ASP A 34 -8.94 4.06 0.27
N PRO A 35 -8.96 3.87 1.60
CA PRO A 35 -9.38 2.61 2.19
C PRO A 35 -10.88 2.41 2.01
N SER A 36 -11.30 1.18 1.68
CA SER A 36 -12.70 0.80 1.89
C SER A 36 -13.01 0.73 3.39
N ALA A 37 -14.27 0.88 3.79
CA ALA A 37 -14.69 0.84 5.21
C ALA A 37 -14.14 -0.38 5.97
N GLU A 38 -14.11 -1.55 5.31
CA GLU A 38 -13.53 -2.78 5.85
C GLU A 38 -12.01 -2.68 6.09
N MET A 39 -11.29 -2.00 5.20
CA MET A 39 -9.84 -1.81 5.29
C MET A 39 -9.49 -0.76 6.34
N LEU A 40 -10.29 0.31 6.45
CA LEU A 40 -10.13 1.33 7.48
C LEU A 40 -10.31 0.71 8.88
N ASP A 41 -11.34 -0.11 9.05
CA ASP A 41 -11.68 -0.77 10.32
C ASP A 41 -10.65 -1.83 10.71
N LYS A 42 -10.20 -2.66 9.76
CA LYS A 42 -9.27 -3.78 10.04
C LYS A 42 -7.79 -3.39 10.04
N PHE A 43 -7.39 -2.45 9.19
CA PHE A 43 -5.98 -2.12 8.94
C PHE A 43 -5.62 -0.70 9.36
N THR A 44 -6.56 0.08 9.93
CA THR A 44 -6.31 1.46 10.37
C THR A 44 -5.66 2.29 9.27
N ASN A 45 -6.09 2.06 8.02
CA ASN A 45 -5.55 2.73 6.85
C ASN A 45 -4.05 2.47 6.55
N ARG A 46 -3.43 1.47 7.17
CA ARG A 46 -2.02 1.11 7.01
C ARG A 46 -1.88 -0.36 6.68
N MET A 47 -1.25 -0.66 5.56
CA MET A 47 -1.02 -2.02 5.11
C MET A 47 0.45 -2.29 4.91
N ILE A 48 0.91 -3.45 5.39
CA ILE A 48 2.24 -3.93 5.03
C ILE A 48 2.09 -4.76 3.77
N VAL A 49 2.63 -4.27 2.68
CA VAL A 49 2.59 -4.94 1.38
C VAL A 49 4.01 -5.37 1.00
N SER A 50 4.16 -6.60 0.54
CA SER A 50 5.46 -7.09 0.09
C SER A 50 5.88 -6.39 -1.20
N LYS A 51 7.17 -6.03 -1.33
CA LYS A 51 7.70 -5.34 -2.53
C LYS A 51 7.45 -6.09 -3.84
N LYS A 52 7.22 -7.41 -3.76
CA LYS A 52 6.88 -8.28 -4.90
C LYS A 52 5.49 -7.99 -5.49
N ILE A 53 4.57 -7.45 -4.70
CA ILE A 53 3.15 -7.26 -5.07
C ILE A 53 2.81 -5.78 -5.26
N CYS A 54 3.65 -4.88 -4.73
CA CYS A 54 3.55 -3.45 -4.97
C CYS A 54 3.90 -3.14 -6.42
N GLN A 55 2.97 -2.49 -7.12
CA GLN A 55 3.21 -1.94 -8.44
C GLN A 55 3.50 -0.44 -8.26
N PRO A 56 4.74 0.03 -8.45
CA PRO A 56 5.02 1.45 -8.44
C PRO A 56 4.26 2.12 -9.60
N VAL A 57 3.81 3.35 -9.39
CA VAL A 57 3.30 4.17 -10.51
C VAL A 57 4.54 4.60 -11.29
N THR A 58 4.86 3.87 -12.35
CA THR A 58 5.86 4.32 -13.32
C THR A 58 5.13 5.24 -14.30
N GLU A 59 5.33 6.55 -14.15
CA GLU A 59 5.09 7.52 -15.22
C GLU A 59 6.20 7.42 -16.28
#